data_AF-A0AAV2U0D4-F1
#
_entry.id   AF-A0AAV2U0D4-F1
#
_cell.length_a   1.000
_cell.length_b   1.000
_cell.length_c   1.000
_cell.angle_alpha   90.00
_cell.angle_beta   90.00
_cell.angle_gamma   90.00
#
_symmetry.space_group_name_H-M   'P 1'
#
loop_
_entity.id
_entity.type
_entity.pdbx_description
1 polymer ?
#
loop_
_entity_poly.entity_id
_entity_poly.type
_entity_poly.pdbx_seq_one_letter_code
_entity_poly.pdbx_strand_id
1 'polypeptide(L)'
;MAEVEKILNDRPITPVTEDPKDLDALTPNKLLLLRNNDCSGIEINLMCERYTCRWKQAQYMADVFWKRWKKEYLTTLQARSKWISLQRNFVKGDLVLVLDEKCPRGKWPKGLVVEIYPDSQGYVRKADIRMANGTVQRDVRSLCLLEGVKLDCITNKV
;
A
#
# COMPACT_ATOMS: atom_id res chain seq x y z
N MET A 1 7.09 17.14 12.76
CA MET A 1 6.37 17.61 11.55
C MET A 1 6.98 17.01 10.28
N ALA A 2 8.29 17.17 10.02
CA ALA A 2 8.94 16.62 8.82
C ALA A 2 8.76 15.09 8.62
N GLU A 3 8.73 14.29 9.70
CA GLU A 3 8.51 12.84 9.59
C GLU A 3 7.10 12.48 9.10
N VAL A 4 6.09 13.24 9.53
CA VAL A 4 4.70 13.03 9.12
C VAL A 4 4.53 13.36 7.64
N GLU A 5 5.09 14.48 7.20
CA GLU A 5 5.13 14.87 5.79
C GLU A 5 5.82 13.80 4.93
N LYS A 6 6.98 13.31 5.39
CA LYS A 6 7.69 12.22 4.71
C LYS A 6 6.80 10.98 4.56
N ILE A 7 6.15 10.54 5.64
CA ILE A 7 5.23 9.38 5.64
C ILE A 7 4.10 9.55 4.63
N LEU A 8 3.47 10.73 4.59
CA LEU A 8 2.39 11.05 3.66
C LEU A 8 2.86 11.01 2.21
N ASN A 9 4.06 11.53 1.95
CA ASN A 9 4.61 11.65 0.62
C ASN A 9 5.32 10.37 0.13
N ASP A 10 5.55 9.39 1.00
CA ASP A 10 6.04 8.06 0.61
C ASP A 10 4.90 7.11 0.17
N ARG A 11 3.64 7.57 0.16
CA ARG A 11 2.50 6.74 -0.26
C ARG A 11 2.61 6.35 -1.75
N PRO A 12 2.39 5.07 -2.10
CA PRO A 12 2.30 4.61 -3.49
C PRO A 12 1.06 5.14 -4.21
N ILE A 13 1.24 5.78 -5.36
CA ILE A 13 0.15 6.33 -6.19
C ILE A 13 -0.18 5.39 -7.36
N THR A 14 0.83 5.00 -8.14
CA THR A 14 0.66 4.27 -9.41
C THR A 14 1.89 3.41 -9.69
N PRO A 15 1.79 2.27 -10.39
CA PRO A 15 2.97 1.56 -10.89
C PRO A 15 3.83 2.48 -11.78
N VAL A 16 5.15 2.30 -11.71
CA VAL A 16 6.11 3.04 -12.55
C VAL A 16 6.19 2.44 -13.95
N THR A 17 6.12 1.10 -14.02
CA THR A 17 6.32 0.32 -15.24
C THR A 17 5.13 -0.63 -15.42
N GLU A 18 4.82 -0.99 -16.67
CA GLU A 18 3.89 -2.07 -16.99
C GLU A 18 4.53 -3.47 -16.88
N ASP A 19 5.84 -3.55 -16.60
CA ASP A 19 6.56 -4.81 -16.47
C ASP A 19 6.04 -5.59 -15.25
N PRO A 20 5.48 -6.80 -15.45
CA PRO A 20 4.95 -7.61 -14.36
C PRO A 20 6.02 -8.12 -13.39
N LYS A 21 7.31 -7.82 -13.61
CA LYS A 21 8.40 -8.11 -12.66
C LYS A 21 8.68 -6.96 -11.71
N ASP A 22 8.42 -5.73 -12.15
CA ASP A 22 8.67 -4.53 -11.36
C ASP A 22 7.62 -4.41 -10.26
N LEU A 23 8.08 -4.27 -9.01
CA LEU A 23 7.21 -4.03 -7.87
C LEU A 23 7.13 -2.55 -7.55
N ASP A 24 7.85 -1.68 -8.28
CA ASP A 24 8.00 -0.30 -7.91
C ASP A 24 6.78 0.57 -8.24
N ALA A 25 6.54 1.54 -7.35
CA ALA A 25 5.42 2.45 -7.46
C ALA A 25 5.91 3.90 -7.36
N LEU A 26 5.32 4.78 -8.15
CA LEU A 26 5.53 6.21 -8.06
C LEU A 26 4.94 6.72 -6.74
N THR A 27 5.70 7.56 -6.04
CA THR A 27 5.27 8.22 -4.80
C THR A 27 5.42 9.74 -4.98
N PRO A 28 4.68 10.56 -4.23
CA PRO A 28 4.91 12.02 -4.24
C PRO A 28 6.37 12.38 -4.00
N ASN A 29 7.04 11.71 -3.05
CA ASN A 29 8.45 11.97 -2.74
C ASN A 29 9.39 11.65 -3.90
N LYS A 30 9.12 10.63 -4.73
CA LYS A 30 9.92 10.38 -5.93
C LYS A 30 9.87 11.53 -6.92
N LEU A 31 8.70 12.19 -7.04
CA LEU A 31 8.53 13.37 -7.89
C LEU A 31 9.18 14.61 -7.26
N LEU A 32 8.96 14.84 -5.97
CA LEU A 32 9.46 16.02 -5.27
C LEU A 32 10.98 16.00 -5.09
N LEU A 33 11.57 14.83 -4.82
CA LEU A 33 12.99 14.67 -4.53
C LEU A 33 13.81 14.24 -5.77
N LEU A 34 13.14 13.83 -6.85
CA LEU A 34 13.75 13.28 -8.07
C LEU A 34 14.71 12.10 -7.81
N ARG A 35 14.53 11.41 -6.69
CA ARG A 35 15.33 10.24 -6.27
C ARG A 35 14.49 9.27 -5.45
N ASN A 36 14.98 8.04 -5.33
CA ASN A 36 14.39 7.08 -4.41
C ASN A 36 14.57 7.57 -2.97
N ASN A 37 13.46 7.59 -2.24
CA ASN A 37 13.44 7.93 -0.83
C ASN A 37 13.34 6.63 -0.04
N ASP A 38 14.48 5.98 0.19
CA ASP A 38 14.52 4.76 0.98
C ASP A 38 14.13 5.12 2.42
N CYS A 39 12.86 4.89 2.74
CA CYS A 39 12.36 4.99 4.09
C CYS A 39 12.85 3.76 4.86
N SER A 40 14.13 3.76 5.23
CA SER A 40 14.57 3.05 6.42
C SER A 40 13.84 3.73 7.56
N GLY A 41 12.64 3.21 7.89
CA GLY A 41 12.03 3.49 9.18
C GLY A 41 13.14 3.30 10.18
N ILE A 42 13.53 4.39 10.84
CA ILE A 42 14.62 4.35 11.83
C ILE A 42 14.20 3.23 12.76
N GLU A 43 14.89 2.09 12.70
CA GLU A 43 14.73 1.08 13.73
C GLU A 43 15.23 1.77 14.97
N ILE A 44 14.27 2.28 15.74
CA ILE A 44 14.53 2.93 17.01
C ILE A 44 15.11 1.81 17.84
N ASN A 45 16.44 1.72 17.85
CA ASN A 45 17.12 0.94 18.85
C ASN A 45 16.79 1.65 20.17
N LEU A 46 15.74 1.15 20.82
CA LEU A 46 15.18 1.65 22.08
C LEU A 46 16.25 1.71 23.18
N MET A 47 17.41 1.08 22.96
CA MET A 47 18.55 1.02 23.85
C MET A 47 19.52 2.20 23.75
N CYS A 48 19.34 3.15 22.82
CA CYS A 48 20.23 4.31 22.79
C CYS A 48 19.76 5.39 23.79
N GLU A 49 20.35 5.38 24.99
CA GLU A 49 20.16 6.40 26.04
C GLU A 49 20.54 7.83 25.60
N ARG A 50 21.16 8.00 24.42
CA ARG A 50 21.60 9.30 23.88
C ARG A 50 20.49 10.17 23.31
N TYR A 51 19.29 9.63 23.10
CA TYR A 51 18.18 10.43 22.55
C TYR A 51 17.42 11.17 23.65
N THR A 52 17.24 12.48 23.47
CA THR A 52 16.44 13.30 24.40
C THR A 52 14.99 12.80 24.50
N CYS A 53 14.36 12.98 25.66
CA CYS A 53 12.94 12.63 25.85
C CYS A 53 12.04 13.24 24.77
N ARG A 54 12.37 14.45 24.31
CA ARG A 54 11.65 15.15 23.24
C ARG A 54 11.75 14.43 21.89
N TRP A 55 12.90 13.88 21.54
CA TRP A 55 13.04 13.08 20.31
C TRP A 55 12.20 11.80 20.40
N LYS A 56 12.28 11.06 21.51
CA LYS A 56 11.48 9.84 21.72
C LYS A 56 9.98 10.13 21.65
N GLN A 57 9.55 11.26 22.22
CA GLN A 57 8.16 11.72 22.14
C GLN A 57 7.73 12.01 20.69
N ALA A 58 8.58 12.68 19.91
CA ALA A 58 8.29 12.94 18.49
C ALA A 58 8.19 11.64 17.68
N GLN A 59 9.08 10.67 17.92
CA GLN A 59 9.01 9.34 17.30
C GLN A 59 7.71 8.62 17.63
N TYR A 60 7.32 8.62 18.90
CA TYR A 60 6.07 8.01 19.34
C TYR A 60 4.86 8.65 18.64
N MET A 61 4.83 9.98 18.53
CA MET A 61 3.77 10.67 17.79
C MET A 61 3.73 10.28 16.31
N ALA A 62 4.88 10.10 15.67
CA ALA A 62 4.97 9.64 14.28
C ALA A 62 4.49 8.18 14.13
N ASP A 63 4.73 7.30 15.11
CA ASP A 63 4.19 5.93 15.11
C ASP A 63 2.66 5.91 15.26
N VAL A 64 2.14 6.72 16.17
CA VAL A 64 0.69 6.88 16.36
C VAL A 64 0.06 7.41 15.07
N PHE A 65 0.67 8.43 14.46
CA PHE A 65 0.24 8.96 13.18
C PHE A 65 0.24 7.88 12.10
N TRP A 66 1.35 7.14 11.92
CA TRP A 66 1.45 6.09 10.92
C TRP A 66 0.36 5.02 11.06
N LYS A 67 0.10 4.55 12.29
CA LYS A 67 -0.93 3.55 12.56
C LYS A 67 -2.32 4.05 12.15
N ARG A 68 -2.66 5.30 12.50
CA ARG A 68 -3.94 5.91 12.13
C ARG A 68 -4.03 6.18 10.64
N TRP A 69 -3.02 6.82 10.07
CA TRP A 69 -2.94 7.15 8.65
C TRP A 69 -3.08 5.92 7.77
N LYS A 70 -2.27 4.87 8.01
CA LYS A 70 -2.35 3.61 7.25
C LYS A 70 -3.77 3.04 7.29
N LYS A 71 -4.39 2.99 8.47
CA LYS A 71 -5.75 2.47 8.64
C LYS A 71 -6.78 3.29 7.87
N GLU A 72 -6.79 4.60 8.06
CA GLU A 72 -7.76 5.51 7.43
C GLU A 72 -7.59 5.54 5.91
N TYR A 73 -6.34 5.70 5.44
CA TYR A 73 -6.01 5.77 4.02
C TYR A 73 -6.29 4.45 3.28
N LEU A 74 -5.91 3.29 3.83
CA LEU A 74 -6.23 2.03 3.17
C LEU A 74 -7.74 1.79 3.14
N THR A 75 -8.48 2.24 4.16
CA THR A 75 -9.94 2.17 4.15
C THR A 75 -10.56 3.02 3.05
N THR A 76 -10.00 4.20 2.73
CA THR A 76 -10.50 5.01 1.60
C THR A 76 -10.22 4.35 0.26
N LEU A 77 -9.08 3.66 0.09
CA LEU A 77 -8.79 2.87 -1.11
C LEU A 77 -9.70 1.64 -1.25
N GLN A 78 -10.10 1.04 -0.12
CA GLN A 78 -11.03 -0.09 -0.10
C GLN A 78 -12.50 0.31 -0.17
N ALA A 79 -12.82 1.61 -0.13
CA ALA A 79 -14.19 2.09 -0.10
C ALA A 79 -14.93 1.65 -1.36
N ARG A 80 -15.67 0.55 -1.23
CA ARG A 80 -16.58 0.04 -2.25
C ARG A 80 -17.66 1.09 -2.45
N SER A 81 -17.72 1.68 -3.65
CA SER A 81 -18.83 2.52 -4.06
C SER A 81 -20.13 1.73 -3.81
N LYS A 82 -20.89 2.17 -2.82
CA LYS A 82 -22.11 1.48 -2.41
C LYS A 82 -23.15 1.67 -3.53
N TRP A 83 -23.62 0.55 -4.07
CA TRP A 83 -24.81 0.38 -4.90
C TRP A 83 -24.82 0.93 -6.34
N ILE A 84 -23.92 1.84 -6.74
CA ILE A 84 -24.06 2.53 -8.05
C ILE A 84 -23.03 2.08 -9.10
N SER A 85 -21.91 1.46 -8.73
CA SER A 85 -20.88 1.03 -9.70
C SER A 85 -20.27 -0.32 -9.33
N LEU A 86 -20.30 -1.28 -10.28
CA LEU A 86 -19.50 -2.51 -10.18
C LEU A 86 -18.02 -2.11 -10.12
N GLN A 87 -17.35 -2.38 -8.99
CA GLN A 87 -15.89 -2.25 -8.94
C GLN A 87 -15.25 -3.39 -9.74
N ARG A 88 -14.26 -3.05 -10.54
CA ARG A 88 -13.37 -4.00 -11.22
C ARG A 88 -12.81 -5.02 -10.21
N ASN A 89 -12.85 -6.30 -10.57
CA ASN A 89 -12.17 -7.36 -9.82
C ASN A 89 -10.63 -7.28 -10.02
N PHE A 90 -9.87 -7.83 -9.08
CA PHE A 90 -8.42 -7.98 -9.21
C PHE A 90 -8.08 -8.84 -10.42
N VAL A 91 -7.06 -8.43 -11.17
CA VAL A 91 -6.56 -9.13 -12.37
C VAL A 91 -5.09 -9.50 -12.16
N LYS A 92 -4.65 -10.58 -12.83
CA LYS A 92 -3.22 -10.92 -12.89
C LYS A 92 -2.42 -9.73 -13.45
N GLY A 93 -1.33 -9.38 -12.79
CA GLY A 93 -0.50 -8.22 -13.12
C GLY A 93 -0.80 -6.95 -12.31
N ASP A 94 -1.90 -6.90 -11.56
CA ASP A 94 -2.20 -5.72 -10.74
C ASP A 94 -1.16 -5.56 -9.61
N LEU A 95 -0.59 -4.35 -9.50
CA LEU A 95 0.22 -3.94 -8.37
C LEU A 95 -0.70 -3.46 -7.25
N VAL A 96 -0.63 -4.13 -6.11
CA VAL A 96 -1.53 -3.93 -4.97
C VAL A 96 -0.76 -3.59 -3.70
N LEU A 97 -1.41 -2.85 -2.80
CA LEU A 97 -0.98 -2.70 -1.41
C LEU A 97 -1.54 -3.85 -0.59
N VAL A 98 -0.69 -4.41 0.27
CA VAL A 98 -1.06 -5.49 1.17
C VAL A 98 -1.33 -4.90 2.56
N LEU A 99 -2.50 -5.16 3.13
CA LEU A 99 -2.77 -4.79 4.52
C LEU A 99 -1.96 -5.69 5.45
N ASP A 100 -0.89 -5.14 5.99
CA ASP A 100 -0.10 -5.76 7.04
C ASP A 100 0.06 -4.82 8.24
N GLU A 101 -0.55 -5.23 9.36
CA GLU A 101 -0.49 -4.52 10.63
C GLU A 101 0.92 -4.54 11.24
N LYS A 102 1.70 -5.59 10.95
CA LYS A 102 3.08 -5.75 11.45
C LYS A 102 4.10 -4.99 10.63
N CYS A 103 3.69 -4.37 9.52
CA CYS A 103 4.60 -3.65 8.65
C CYS A 103 5.14 -2.38 9.36
N PRO A 104 6.48 -2.20 9.42
CA PRO A 104 7.12 -1.11 10.14
C PRO A 104 6.75 0.26 9.56
N ARG A 105 7.02 1.32 10.33
CA ARG A 105 6.69 2.69 9.95
C ARG A 105 7.34 3.10 8.63
N GLY A 106 6.54 3.74 7.78
CA GLY A 106 6.99 4.29 6.49
C GLY A 106 7.24 3.25 5.41
N LYS A 107 7.00 1.96 5.69
CA LYS A 107 7.02 0.92 4.66
C LYS A 107 5.61 0.65 4.17
N TRP A 108 5.43 0.74 2.86
CA TRP A 108 4.22 0.34 2.18
C TRP A 108 4.46 -1.04 1.56
N PRO A 109 3.88 -2.11 2.13
CA PRO A 109 4.05 -3.44 1.57
C PRO A 109 3.27 -3.53 0.25
N LYS A 110 4.03 -3.71 -0.83
CA LYS A 110 3.55 -3.76 -2.21
C LYS A 110 3.73 -5.18 -2.71
N GLY A 111 2.81 -5.65 -3.54
CA GLY A 111 2.94 -6.94 -4.18
C GLY A 111 2.19 -6.99 -5.49
N LEU A 112 2.59 -7.91 -6.36
CA LEU A 112 1.98 -8.10 -7.67
C LEU A 112 1.09 -9.34 -7.65
N VAL A 113 -0.11 -9.21 -8.19
CA VAL A 113 -1.06 -10.33 -8.34
C VAL A 113 -0.54 -11.28 -9.41
N VAL A 114 -0.11 -12.49 -9.01
CA VAL A 114 0.35 -13.54 -9.92
C VAL A 114 -0.80 -14.45 -10.34
N GLU A 115 -1.65 -14.81 -9.38
CA GLU A 115 -2.78 -15.68 -9.62
C GLU A 115 -4.02 -15.22 -8.83
N ILE A 116 -5.20 -15.50 -9.39
CA ILE A 116 -6.50 -15.16 -8.82
C ILE A 116 -7.38 -16.39 -8.76
N TYR A 117 -8.18 -16.49 -7.71
CA TYR A 117 -9.12 -17.59 -7.49
C TYR A 117 -10.54 -17.03 -7.40
N PRO A 118 -11.27 -16.96 -8.53
CA PRO A 118 -12.65 -16.53 -8.57
C PRO A 118 -13.61 -17.62 -8.04
N ASP A 119 -14.73 -17.18 -7.48
CA ASP A 119 -15.86 -18.04 -7.12
C ASP A 119 -16.71 -18.40 -8.36
N SER A 120 -17.68 -19.30 -8.19
CA SER A 120 -18.71 -19.66 -9.18
C SER A 120 -19.44 -18.46 -9.81
N GLN A 121 -19.50 -17.33 -9.10
CA GLN A 121 -20.10 -16.07 -9.54
C GLN A 121 -19.09 -15.11 -10.20
N GLY A 122 -17.83 -15.52 -10.41
CA GLY A 122 -16.78 -14.72 -11.05
C GLY A 122 -16.07 -13.70 -10.15
N TYR A 123 -16.42 -13.63 -8.86
CA TYR A 123 -15.78 -12.71 -7.89
C TYR A 123 -14.50 -13.31 -7.31
N VAL A 124 -13.40 -12.56 -7.37
CA VAL A 124 -12.11 -12.98 -6.79
C VAL A 124 -12.18 -12.86 -5.26
N ARG A 125 -11.95 -13.97 -4.55
CA ARG A 125 -11.90 -13.99 -3.08
C ARG A 125 -10.46 -14.10 -2.55
N LYS A 126 -9.60 -14.80 -3.27
CA LYS A 126 -8.19 -15.01 -2.93
C LYS A 126 -7.31 -14.72 -4.12
N ALA A 127 -6.10 -14.25 -3.84
CA ALA A 127 -5.07 -14.05 -4.84
C ALA A 127 -3.69 -14.41 -4.28
N ASP A 128 -2.82 -14.91 -5.15
CA ASP A 128 -1.42 -15.14 -4.85
C ASP A 128 -0.63 -13.90 -5.23
N ILE A 129 0.05 -13.33 -4.24
CA ILE A 129 0.74 -12.05 -4.32
C ILE A 129 2.25 -12.27 -4.23
N ARG A 130 2.97 -11.89 -5.27
CA ARG A 130 4.44 -11.85 -5.27
C ARG A 130 4.91 -10.57 -4.59
N MET A 131 5.53 -10.72 -3.44
CA MET A 131 6.21 -9.67 -2.69
C MET A 131 7.73 -9.81 -2.85
N ALA A 132 8.49 -8.82 -2.37
CA ALA A 132 9.96 -8.85 -2.44
C ALA A 132 10.58 -10.05 -1.69
N ASN A 133 9.90 -10.58 -0.66
CA ASN A 133 10.36 -11.69 0.16
C ASN A 133 9.73 -13.05 -0.22
N GLY A 134 8.99 -13.12 -1.33
CA GLY A 134 8.36 -14.35 -1.82
C GLY A 134 6.89 -14.18 -2.17
N THR A 135 6.25 -15.28 -2.58
CA THR A 135 4.83 -15.31 -2.93
C THR A 135 4.00 -15.73 -1.73
N VAL A 136 2.94 -14.98 -1.42
CA VAL A 136 2.01 -15.28 -0.34
C VAL A 136 0.57 -15.26 -0.84
N GLN A 137 -0.25 -16.17 -0.35
CA GLN A 137 -1.69 -16.13 -0.60
C GLN A 137 -2.36 -15.15 0.36
N ARG A 138 -3.24 -14.30 -0.17
CA ARG A 138 -3.98 -13.28 0.59
C ARG A 138 -5.45 -13.24 0.17
N ASP A 139 -6.30 -12.93 1.14
CA ASP A 139 -7.71 -12.61 0.89
C ASP A 139 -7.78 -11.22 0.24
N VAL A 140 -8.68 -11.04 -0.72
CA VAL A 140 -8.94 -9.75 -1.36
C VAL A 140 -9.26 -8.63 -0.37
N ARG A 141 -9.86 -8.93 0.79
CA ARG A 141 -10.09 -7.96 1.88
C ARG A 141 -8.81 -7.41 2.49
N SER A 142 -7.69 -8.11 2.32
CA SER A 142 -6.36 -7.67 2.76
C SER A 142 -5.56 -7.00 1.63
N LEU A 143 -6.20 -6.71 0.49
CA LEU A 143 -5.56 -6.08 -0.67
C LEU A 143 -6.27 -4.76 -1.01
N CYS A 144 -5.49 -3.80 -1.48
CA CYS A 144 -5.97 -2.53 -2.02
C CYS A 144 -5.32 -2.26 -3.37
N LEU A 145 -6.10 -1.78 -4.34
CA LEU A 145 -5.55 -1.22 -5.57
C LEU A 145 -4.91 0.14 -5.29
N LEU A 146 -3.94 0.52 -6.12
CA LEU A 146 -3.33 1.85 -6.06
C LEU A 146 -4.28 2.93 -6.60
N GLU A 147 -4.12 4.17 -6.13
CA GLU A 147 -4.98 5.31 -6.51
C GLU A 147 -5.08 5.52 -8.02
N GLY A 148 -3.95 5.37 -8.74
CA GLY A 148 -3.86 5.61 -10.18
C GLY A 148 -4.47 4.50 -11.04
N VAL A 149 -4.89 3.38 -10.47
CA VAL A 149 -5.51 2.29 -11.23
C VAL A 149 -6.93 2.70 -11.59
N LYS A 150 -7.21 2.82 -12.89
CA LYS A 150 -8.57 3.07 -13.38
C LYS A 150 -9.49 1.93 -12.92
N LEU A 151 -10.43 2.29 -12.05
CA LEU A 151 -11.59 1.47 -11.76
C LEU A 151 -12.53 1.61 -12.95
N ASP A 152 -12.27 0.87 -14.03
CA ASP A 152 -13.20 0.83 -15.14
C ASP A 152 -14.54 0.32 -14.61
N CYS A 153 -15.54 1.19 -14.61
CA CYS A 153 -16.92 0.77 -14.45
C CYS A 153 -17.20 -0.16 -15.62
N ILE A 154 -17.51 -1.42 -15.33
CA ILE A 154 -17.93 -2.37 -16.36
C ILE A 154 -19.22 -1.80 -16.95
N THR A 155 -19.12 -1.04 -18.04
CA THR A 155 -20.26 -0.78 -18.91
C THR A 155 -20.59 -2.13 -19.52
N ASN A 156 -21.68 -2.74 -19.06
CA ASN A 156 -22.31 -3.84 -19.78
C ASN A 156 -22.55 -3.34 -21.21
N LYS A 157 -21.70 -3.75 -22.16
CA LYS A 157 -22.01 -3.64 -23.58
C LYS A 157 -23.11 -4.67 -23.83
N VAL A 158 -24.31 -4.15 -24.04
CA VAL A 158 -25.46 -4.85 -24.64
C VAL A 158 -25.12 -5.18 -26.09
#